data_AF-A0A557SUS5-F1
#
_entry.id   AF-A0A557SUS5-F1
#
_cell.length_a   1.000
_cell.length_b   1.000
_cell.length_c   1.000
_cell.angle_alpha   90.00
_cell.angle_beta   90.00
_cell.angle_gamma   90.00
#
_symmetry.space_group_name_H-M   'P 1'
#
loop_
_entity.id
_entity.type
_entity.pdbx_description
1 polymer ?
#
loop_
_entity_poly.entity_id
_entity_poly.type
_entity_poly.pdbx_seq_one_letter_code
_entity_poly.pdbx_strand_id
1 'polypeptide(L)'
;MKVTNFRFQLSKAWIVGVLSIMIAASIIDTSLIKLSVFIGGMTSIWNITAFSILVVIYTLGQYIILRFIKRKIEISKITPVHSVSKIISAIQYFLIAVLVLIISQMIFTTSYSLVLLEVVVWTNCGLSIFLLGFLAKKFFSWFLSNRDIIVIVYALAMVVLAVNIFFMAVFFTEVLNDHGDKIRYTKSPVTSVNNVSNVFNLIYVISSVLSFIFVWLATVLLLRYYSKKIGTAKYWIIVTAPLFYFLSQFQSIFLNLFDSFRISDPILFGIIFTLIFTMSKPIGGILFGIAFWMASRRVTKYAVKDYLMVSAFGVVLLFTSNQITILIFAPYPPFGLITASLIGLSSYMLLIGIYSSAMSVSRDIELRKFIHTVAEKEAKLLDRIGYAQVEQELATKVIPLVHIKAQNIEQDTGIRTSLTDAEIKQYLDDVLAEVRNFKK
;
A
#
# COMPACT_ATOMS: atom_id res chain seq x y z
N MET A 1 1.82 -20.84 38.65
CA MET A 1 1.10 -19.81 37.86
C MET A 1 1.58 -19.90 36.41
N LYS A 2 0.91 -20.69 35.56
CA LYS A 2 1.27 -20.86 34.14
C LYS A 2 0.79 -19.62 33.39
N VAL A 3 1.72 -18.77 32.97
CA VAL A 3 1.44 -17.70 32.01
C VAL A 3 1.13 -18.36 30.67
N THR A 4 -0.15 -18.54 30.39
CA THR A 4 -0.66 -18.99 29.10
C THR A 4 -0.37 -17.91 28.06
N ASN A 5 0.73 -18.09 27.32
CA ASN A 5 1.02 -17.36 26.10
C ASN A 5 -0.09 -17.67 25.09
N PHE A 6 -1.10 -16.79 25.02
CA PHE A 6 -2.18 -16.83 24.03
C PHE A 6 -1.58 -16.52 22.65
N ARG A 7 -1.04 -17.54 21.98
CA ARG A 7 -0.54 -17.45 20.60
C ARG A 7 -1.73 -17.38 19.64
N PHE A 8 -2.28 -16.18 19.46
CA PHE A 8 -3.24 -15.90 18.39
C PHE A 8 -2.54 -16.13 17.03
N GLN A 9 -2.74 -17.30 16.42
CA GLN A 9 -2.38 -17.52 15.03
C GLN A 9 -3.42 -16.80 14.16
N LEU A 10 -3.19 -15.52 13.84
CA LEU A 10 -4.02 -14.82 12.85
C LEU A 10 -3.95 -15.57 11.52
N SER A 11 -5.07 -16.19 11.13
CA SER A 11 -5.21 -16.83 9.83
C SER A 11 -5.24 -15.75 8.73
N LYS A 12 -4.86 -16.11 7.50
CA LYS A 12 -4.85 -15.18 6.35
C LYS A 12 -6.21 -14.51 6.12
N ALA A 13 -7.32 -15.20 6.45
CA ALA A 13 -8.67 -14.68 6.33
C ALA A 13 -8.95 -13.52 7.30
N TRP A 14 -8.42 -13.56 8.52
CA TRP A 14 -8.61 -12.49 9.51
C TRP A 14 -7.98 -11.18 9.08
N ILE A 15 -6.79 -11.20 8.49
CA ILE A 15 -6.11 -9.98 8.02
C ILE A 15 -6.85 -9.36 6.85
N VAL A 16 -7.37 -10.18 5.93
CA VAL A 16 -8.22 -9.70 4.83
C VAL A 16 -9.47 -9.03 5.39
N GLY A 17 -10.13 -9.65 6.37
CA GLY A 17 -11.29 -9.05 7.05
C GLY A 17 -10.97 -7.70 7.69
N VAL A 18 -9.86 -7.59 8.42
CA VAL A 18 -9.43 -6.31 9.03
C VAL A 18 -9.18 -5.25 7.97
N LEU A 19 -8.49 -5.58 6.87
CA LEU A 19 -8.21 -4.64 5.79
C LEU A 19 -9.49 -4.18 5.08
N SER A 20 -10.43 -5.09 4.84
CA SER A 20 -11.75 -4.74 4.31
C SER A 20 -12.52 -3.81 5.24
N ILE A 21 -12.50 -4.05 6.55
CA ILE A 21 -13.13 -3.17 7.55
C ILE A 21 -12.48 -1.79 7.52
N MET A 22 -11.15 -1.69 7.44
CA MET A 22 -10.45 -0.40 7.38
C MET A 22 -10.74 0.38 6.10
N ILE A 23 -10.83 -0.30 4.95
CA ILE A 23 -11.23 0.32 3.68
C ILE A 23 -12.67 0.85 3.79
N ALA A 24 -13.60 0.03 4.30
CA ALA A 24 -14.99 0.45 4.51
C ALA A 24 -15.10 1.62 5.48
N ALA A 25 -14.38 1.59 6.59
CA ALA A 25 -14.33 2.68 7.57
C ALA A 25 -13.79 3.98 6.95
N SER A 26 -12.76 3.89 6.09
CA SER A 26 -12.21 5.06 5.37
C SER A 26 -13.22 5.66 4.37
N ILE A 27 -13.97 4.79 3.70
CA ILE A 27 -15.04 5.22 2.79
C ILE A 27 -16.14 5.93 3.59
N ILE A 28 -16.58 5.36 4.72
CA ILE A 28 -17.58 5.98 5.60
C ILE A 28 -17.07 7.34 6.10
N ASP A 29 -15.84 7.39 6.61
CA ASP A 29 -15.20 8.60 7.14
C ASP A 29 -15.16 9.73 6.09
N THR A 30 -14.76 9.42 4.85
CA THR A 30 -14.75 10.39 3.74
C THR A 30 -16.14 10.76 3.22
N SER A 31 -17.10 9.85 3.26
CA SER A 31 -18.50 10.16 2.91
C SER A 31 -19.15 11.09 3.93
N LEU A 32 -18.88 10.91 5.24
CA LEU A 32 -19.47 11.73 6.29
C LEU A 32 -19.06 13.21 6.18
N ILE A 33 -17.76 13.49 5.99
CA ILE A 33 -17.30 14.87 5.79
C ILE A 33 -17.94 15.51 4.55
N LYS A 34 -18.05 14.78 3.45
CA LYS A 34 -18.63 15.26 2.20
C LYS A 34 -20.12 15.57 2.32
N LEU A 35 -20.87 14.73 3.04
CA LEU A 35 -22.28 14.97 3.34
C LEU A 35 -22.45 16.16 4.30
N SER A 36 -21.51 16.37 5.22
CA SER A 36 -21.59 17.46 6.20
C SER A 36 -21.67 18.84 5.54
N VAL A 37 -21.07 19.02 4.36
CA VAL A 37 -21.12 20.26 3.57
C VAL A 37 -22.55 20.58 3.13
N PHE A 38 -23.36 19.58 2.76
CA PHE A 38 -24.71 19.78 2.24
C PHE A 38 -25.77 19.87 3.34
N ILE A 39 -25.53 19.29 4.51
CA ILE A 39 -26.49 19.20 5.62
C ILE A 39 -26.27 20.33 6.66
N GLY A 40 -25.28 21.22 6.45
CA GLY A 40 -25.00 22.35 7.33
C GLY A 40 -24.16 22.00 8.57
N GLY A 41 -23.35 20.95 8.45
CA GLY A 41 -22.45 20.46 9.49
C GLY A 41 -22.98 19.25 10.28
N MET A 42 -22.07 18.57 10.96
CA MET A 42 -22.35 17.39 11.78
C MET A 42 -22.20 17.73 13.27
N THR A 43 -23.08 18.58 13.78
CA THR A 43 -23.00 19.13 15.15
C THR A 43 -23.72 18.29 16.21
N SER A 44 -23.74 16.95 16.15
CA SER A 44 -24.38 16.14 17.20
C SER A 44 -23.37 15.42 18.09
N ILE A 45 -23.71 15.17 19.35
CA ILE A 45 -22.96 14.26 20.25
C ILE A 45 -22.78 12.87 19.61
N TRP A 46 -23.75 12.46 18.79
CA TRP A 46 -23.71 11.24 17.99
C TRP A 46 -22.56 11.23 16.98
N ASN A 47 -22.14 12.40 16.49
CA ASN A 47 -21.05 12.51 15.52
C ASN A 47 -19.69 12.38 16.20
N ILE A 48 -19.51 12.96 17.40
CA ILE A 48 -18.30 12.73 18.22
C ILE A 48 -18.18 11.23 18.55
N THR A 49 -19.31 10.59 18.86
CA THR A 49 -19.36 9.14 19.11
C THR A 49 -18.97 8.35 17.87
N ALA A 50 -19.53 8.68 16.70
CA ALA A 50 -19.18 8.04 15.43
C ALA A 50 -17.69 8.21 15.07
N PHE A 51 -17.15 9.42 15.24
CA PHE A 51 -15.72 9.67 15.05
C PHE A 51 -14.85 8.85 16.01
N SER A 52 -15.25 8.75 17.28
CA SER A 52 -14.55 7.94 18.29
C SER A 52 -14.53 6.45 17.92
N ILE A 53 -15.65 5.93 17.39
CA ILE A 53 -15.73 4.54 16.88
C ILE A 53 -14.74 4.34 15.73
N LEU A 54 -14.66 5.28 14.79
CA LEU A 54 -13.71 5.20 13.68
C LEU A 54 -12.25 5.23 14.18
N VAL A 55 -11.93 6.02 15.22
CA VAL A 55 -10.58 6.03 15.83
C VAL A 55 -10.25 4.68 16.49
N VAL A 56 -11.22 4.02 17.12
CA VAL A 56 -11.05 2.67 17.66
C VAL A 56 -10.78 1.65 16.55
N ILE A 57 -11.54 1.72 15.45
CA ILE A 57 -11.32 0.85 14.27
C ILE A 57 -9.92 1.07 13.68
N TYR A 58 -9.50 2.32 13.54
CA TYR A 58 -8.16 2.68 13.09
C TYR A 58 -7.08 2.08 14.01
N THR A 59 -7.20 2.32 15.33
CA THR A 59 -6.22 1.87 16.33
C THR A 59 -6.07 0.35 16.32
N LEU A 60 -7.19 -0.38 16.34
CA LEU A 60 -7.18 -1.86 16.30
C LEU A 60 -6.66 -2.38 14.97
N GLY A 61 -7.12 -1.83 13.86
CA GLY A 61 -6.72 -2.27 12.52
C GLY A 61 -5.23 -2.08 12.25
N GLN A 62 -4.72 -0.89 12.56
CA GLN A 62 -3.29 -0.55 12.47
C GLN A 62 -2.43 -1.44 13.37
N TYR A 63 -2.84 -1.67 14.62
CA TYR A 63 -2.12 -2.58 15.53
C TYR A 63 -2.02 -4.00 14.96
N ILE A 64 -3.13 -4.53 14.44
CA ILE A 64 -3.16 -5.87 13.84
C ILE A 64 -2.27 -5.94 12.59
N ILE A 65 -2.35 -4.93 11.70
CA ILE A 65 -1.52 -4.86 10.49
C ILE A 65 -0.03 -4.81 10.83
N LEU A 66 0.37 -3.91 11.73
CA LEU A 66 1.77 -3.77 12.14
C LEU A 66 2.29 -5.07 12.78
N ARG A 67 1.48 -5.71 13.63
CA ARG A 67 1.84 -7.00 14.24
C ARG A 67 1.97 -8.11 13.20
N PHE A 68 1.10 -8.14 12.20
CA PHE A 68 1.16 -9.11 11.11
C PHE A 68 2.44 -8.94 10.27
N ILE A 69 2.74 -7.70 9.89
CA ILE A 69 3.95 -7.37 9.13
C ILE A 69 5.19 -7.69 9.97
N LYS A 70 5.23 -7.27 11.24
CA LYS A 70 6.35 -7.54 12.16
C LYS A 70 6.60 -9.03 12.32
N ARG A 71 5.55 -9.85 12.50
CA ARG A 71 5.70 -11.31 12.59
C ARG A 71 6.29 -11.90 11.32
N LYS A 72 5.90 -11.41 10.14
CA LYS A 72 6.48 -11.84 8.86
C LYS A 72 7.94 -11.40 8.70
N ILE A 73 8.29 -10.21 9.20
CA ILE A 73 9.66 -9.66 9.20
C ILE A 73 10.57 -10.39 10.21
N GLU A 74 10.06 -10.73 11.39
CA GLU A 74 10.81 -11.46 12.43
C GLU A 74 11.12 -12.90 12.00
N ILE A 75 10.24 -13.52 11.23
CA ILE A 75 10.52 -14.81 10.59
C ILE A 75 11.64 -14.68 9.55
N SER A 76 11.80 -13.51 8.92
CA SER A 76 12.82 -13.28 7.92
C SER A 76 14.18 -12.82 8.49
N LYS A 77 14.24 -12.10 9.62
CA LYS A 77 15.46 -11.48 10.25
C LYS A 77 16.06 -10.28 9.48
N ILE A 78 15.24 -9.43 8.85
CA ILE A 78 15.69 -8.28 8.04
C ILE A 78 16.30 -7.15 8.90
N THR A 79 17.62 -7.03 8.98
CA THR A 79 18.33 -5.99 9.77
C THR A 79 17.96 -4.54 9.40
N PRO A 80 18.00 -4.09 8.12
CA PRO A 80 17.63 -2.70 7.79
C PRO A 80 16.11 -2.45 7.85
N VAL A 81 15.28 -3.46 7.66
CA VAL A 81 13.81 -3.32 7.68
C VAL A 81 13.24 -3.41 9.10
N HIS A 82 13.95 -4.05 10.03
CA HIS A 82 13.56 -4.06 11.44
C HIS A 82 13.61 -2.64 12.03
N SER A 83 14.66 -1.88 11.72
CA SER A 83 14.78 -0.46 12.12
C SER A 83 13.65 0.39 11.51
N VAL A 84 13.37 0.22 10.22
CA VAL A 84 12.26 0.91 9.54
C VAL A 84 10.91 0.55 10.16
N SER A 85 10.66 -0.74 10.44
CA SER A 85 9.42 -1.21 11.08
C SER A 85 9.23 -0.64 12.48
N LYS A 86 10.32 -0.51 13.26
CA LYS A 86 10.30 0.08 14.60
C LYS A 86 9.98 1.58 14.57
N ILE A 87 10.63 2.33 13.68
CA ILE A 87 10.37 3.76 13.46
C ILE A 87 8.92 3.98 13.05
N ILE A 88 8.43 3.19 12.09
CA ILE A 88 7.06 3.29 11.60
C ILE A 88 6.08 2.98 12.73
N SER A 89 6.31 1.90 13.49
CA SER A 89 5.45 1.58 14.65
C SER A 89 5.41 2.74 15.65
N ALA A 90 6.55 3.39 15.93
CA ALA A 90 6.60 4.54 16.84
C ALA A 90 5.79 5.74 16.30
N ILE A 91 5.95 6.09 15.01
CA ILE A 91 5.15 7.14 14.36
C ILE A 91 3.66 6.83 14.42
N GLN A 92 3.30 5.57 14.15
CA GLN A 92 1.94 5.08 14.16
C GLN A 92 1.30 5.16 15.56
N TYR A 93 2.03 4.85 16.63
CA TYR A 93 1.55 5.06 18.01
C TYR A 93 1.48 6.54 18.41
N PHE A 94 2.42 7.36 17.92
CA PHE A 94 2.36 8.81 18.11
C PHE A 94 1.08 9.40 17.50
N LEU A 95 0.71 8.98 16.29
CA LEU A 95 -0.54 9.40 15.65
C LEU A 95 -1.79 9.02 16.45
N ILE A 96 -1.83 7.81 17.03
CA ILE A 96 -2.91 7.40 17.94
C ILE A 96 -2.99 8.37 19.14
N ALA A 97 -1.86 8.72 19.75
CA ALA A 97 -1.84 9.64 20.88
C ALA A 97 -2.38 11.03 20.50
N VAL A 98 -2.03 11.54 19.31
CA VAL A 98 -2.55 12.82 18.81
C VAL A 98 -4.06 12.74 18.54
N LEU A 99 -4.56 11.65 17.95
CA LEU A 99 -6.00 11.46 17.72
C LEU A 99 -6.80 11.39 19.03
N VAL A 100 -6.27 10.72 20.05
CA VAL A 100 -6.87 10.69 21.39
C VAL A 100 -6.89 12.09 22.02
N LEU A 101 -5.83 12.88 21.81
CA LEU A 101 -5.77 14.26 22.27
C LEU A 101 -6.82 15.15 21.57
N ILE A 102 -7.04 14.98 20.27
CA ILE A 102 -8.11 15.66 19.53
C ILE A 102 -9.49 15.29 20.08
N ILE A 103 -9.76 14.00 20.35
CA ILE A 103 -11.02 13.56 20.99
C ILE A 103 -11.19 14.22 22.36
N SER A 104 -10.14 14.26 23.16
CA SER A 104 -10.14 14.91 24.47
C SER A 104 -10.48 16.41 24.35
N GLN A 105 -9.88 17.12 23.41
CA GLN A 105 -10.20 18.53 23.15
C GLN A 105 -11.67 18.72 22.76
N MET A 106 -12.22 17.86 21.90
CA MET A 106 -13.63 17.95 21.52
C MET A 106 -14.59 17.77 22.70
N ILE A 107 -14.27 16.86 23.63
CA ILE A 107 -15.11 16.57 24.81
C ILE A 107 -15.03 17.71 25.84
N PHE A 108 -13.81 18.15 26.19
CA PHE A 108 -13.62 19.11 27.29
C PHE A 108 -13.68 20.57 26.87
N THR A 109 -13.25 20.89 25.65
CA THR A 109 -13.11 22.28 25.17
C THR A 109 -14.05 22.63 24.03
N THR A 110 -14.91 21.71 23.58
CA THR A 110 -15.88 21.90 22.47
C THR A 110 -15.27 22.46 21.18
N SER A 111 -13.96 22.24 21.02
CA SER A 111 -13.15 22.71 19.92
C SER A 111 -11.98 21.77 19.72
N TYR A 112 -11.34 21.81 18.56
CA TYR A 112 -10.06 21.14 18.35
C TYR A 112 -9.07 22.10 17.66
N SER A 113 -7.79 21.89 17.93
CA SER A 113 -6.71 22.72 17.38
C SER A 113 -6.38 22.34 15.94
N LEU A 114 -6.25 23.35 15.07
CA LEU A 114 -5.79 23.17 13.69
C LEU A 114 -4.36 22.63 13.61
N VAL A 115 -3.50 23.06 14.52
CA VAL A 115 -2.11 22.59 14.60
C VAL A 115 -2.03 21.08 14.78
N LEU A 116 -2.93 20.49 15.58
CA LEU A 116 -2.97 19.02 15.73
C LEU A 116 -3.40 18.32 14.45
N LEU A 117 -4.32 18.93 13.69
CA LEU A 117 -4.75 18.43 12.39
C LEU A 117 -3.57 18.40 11.40
N GLU A 118 -2.84 19.51 11.34
CA GLU A 118 -1.63 19.63 10.51
C GLU A 118 -0.54 18.64 10.92
N VAL A 119 -0.29 18.47 12.22
CA VAL A 119 0.67 17.48 12.72
C VAL A 119 0.31 16.08 12.23
N VAL A 120 -0.96 15.68 12.30
CA VAL A 120 -1.42 14.37 11.79
C VAL A 120 -1.21 14.26 10.28
N VAL A 121 -1.60 15.28 9.51
CA VAL A 121 -1.50 15.28 8.05
C VAL A 121 -0.03 15.24 7.61
N TRP A 122 0.81 16.15 8.08
CA TRP A 122 2.22 16.23 7.69
C TRP A 122 3.02 15.03 8.13
N THR A 123 2.76 14.47 9.32
CA THR A 123 3.45 13.26 9.78
C THR A 123 3.15 12.08 8.84
N ASN A 124 1.89 11.91 8.42
CA ASN A 124 1.50 10.82 7.51
C ASN A 124 1.95 11.05 6.08
N CYS A 125 1.80 12.26 5.56
CA CYS A 125 2.26 12.62 4.22
C CYS A 125 3.78 12.52 4.12
N GLY A 126 4.52 13.08 5.08
CA GLY A 126 5.98 13.00 5.15
C GLY A 126 6.47 11.55 5.20
N LEU A 127 5.85 10.72 6.04
CA LEU A 127 6.14 9.28 6.07
C LEU A 127 5.89 8.62 4.71
N SER A 128 4.75 8.91 4.07
CA SER A 128 4.40 8.35 2.78
C SER A 128 5.36 8.76 1.66
N ILE A 129 5.69 10.06 1.58
CA ILE A 129 6.64 10.61 0.60
C ILE A 129 8.00 9.93 0.75
N PHE A 130 8.49 9.79 1.99
CA PHE A 130 9.75 9.11 2.27
C PHE A 130 9.74 7.64 1.79
N LEU A 131 8.68 6.90 2.12
CA LEU A 131 8.56 5.48 1.78
C LEU A 131 8.40 5.24 0.27
N LEU A 132 7.56 6.05 -0.40
CA LEU A 132 7.39 5.99 -1.85
C LEU A 132 8.65 6.44 -2.59
N GLY A 133 9.35 7.46 -2.10
CA GLY A 133 10.65 7.89 -2.62
C GLY A 133 11.72 6.79 -2.49
N PHE A 134 11.77 6.10 -1.35
CA PHE A 134 12.64 4.95 -1.16
C PHE A 134 12.29 3.80 -2.13
N LEU A 135 11.01 3.51 -2.31
CA LEU A 135 10.54 2.50 -3.27
C LEU A 135 10.91 2.88 -4.71
N ALA A 136 10.72 4.14 -5.09
CA ALA A 136 11.12 4.66 -6.40
C ALA A 136 12.63 4.48 -6.63
N LYS A 137 13.47 4.84 -5.65
CA LYS A 137 14.93 4.63 -5.71
C LYS A 137 15.29 3.16 -5.96
N LYS A 138 14.59 2.22 -5.31
CA LYS A 138 14.79 0.78 -5.55
C LYS A 138 14.38 0.37 -6.95
N PHE A 139 13.24 0.83 -7.47
CA PHE A 139 12.86 0.55 -8.85
C PHE A 139 13.85 1.13 -9.87
N PHE A 140 14.34 2.36 -9.69
CA PHE A 140 15.39 2.92 -10.55
C PHE A 140 16.67 2.07 -10.52
N SER A 141 17.10 1.62 -9.34
CA SER A 141 18.26 0.73 -9.20
C SER A 141 18.06 -0.60 -9.93
N TRP A 142 16.87 -1.21 -9.84
CA TRP A 142 16.57 -2.45 -10.57
C TRP A 142 16.48 -2.24 -12.08
N PHE A 143 15.96 -1.10 -12.53
CA PHE A 143 15.95 -0.73 -13.95
C PHE A 143 17.37 -0.60 -14.51
N LEU A 144 18.30 -0.01 -13.76
CA LEU A 144 19.70 0.09 -14.20
C LEU A 144 20.35 -1.29 -14.41
N SER A 145 19.92 -2.31 -13.67
CA SER A 145 20.43 -3.68 -13.80
C SER A 145 19.82 -4.45 -14.96
N ASN A 146 18.50 -4.45 -15.11
CA ASN A 146 17.79 -5.35 -16.05
C ASN A 146 17.10 -4.63 -17.22
N ARG A 147 17.11 -3.29 -17.24
CA ARG A 147 16.49 -2.42 -18.26
C ARG A 147 15.03 -2.75 -18.58
N ASP A 148 14.28 -3.20 -17.58
CA ASP A 148 12.87 -3.59 -17.72
C ASP A 148 11.93 -2.36 -17.75
N ILE A 149 11.11 -2.25 -18.80
CA ILE A 149 10.18 -1.12 -19.01
C ILE A 149 9.10 -1.04 -17.91
N ILE A 150 8.62 -2.18 -17.41
CA ILE A 150 7.61 -2.22 -16.36
C ILE A 150 8.19 -1.59 -15.08
N VAL A 151 9.44 -1.91 -14.75
CA VAL A 151 10.13 -1.41 -13.57
C VAL A 151 10.30 0.12 -13.60
N ILE A 152 10.72 0.70 -14.73
CA ILE A 152 10.88 2.16 -14.83
C ILE A 152 9.54 2.91 -14.77
N VAL A 153 8.48 2.34 -15.35
CA VAL A 153 7.14 2.92 -15.26
C VAL A 153 6.63 2.91 -13.82
N TYR A 154 6.85 1.83 -13.06
CA TYR A 154 6.56 1.82 -11.63
C TYR A 154 7.41 2.83 -10.85
N ALA A 155 8.69 3.01 -11.20
CA ALA A 155 9.53 4.03 -10.57
C ALA A 155 8.95 5.43 -10.74
N LEU A 156 8.58 5.78 -11.98
CA LEU A 156 7.94 7.07 -12.30
C LEU A 156 6.60 7.23 -11.59
N ALA A 157 5.77 6.18 -11.55
CA ALA A 157 4.50 6.20 -10.85
C ALA A 157 4.65 6.50 -9.35
N MET A 158 5.63 5.90 -8.66
CA MET A 158 5.89 6.18 -7.25
C MET A 158 6.39 7.62 -7.02
N VAL A 159 7.21 8.16 -7.93
CA VAL A 159 7.66 9.57 -7.86
C VAL A 159 6.48 10.52 -8.01
N VAL A 160 5.67 10.36 -9.06
CA VAL A 160 4.53 11.24 -9.32
C VAL A 160 3.48 11.13 -8.21
N LEU A 161 3.29 9.94 -7.63
CA LEU A 161 2.42 9.75 -6.48
C LEU A 161 2.95 10.46 -5.22
N ALA A 162 4.25 10.38 -4.94
CA ALA A 162 4.87 11.13 -3.83
C ALA A 162 4.73 12.65 -4.02
N VAL A 163 4.94 13.14 -5.25
CA VAL A 163 4.74 14.55 -5.61
C VAL A 163 3.27 14.97 -5.42
N ASN A 164 2.31 14.12 -5.80
CA ASN A 164 0.89 14.38 -5.55
C ASN A 164 0.58 14.50 -4.06
N ILE A 165 1.09 13.59 -3.22
CA ILE A 165 0.88 13.61 -1.77
C ILE A 165 1.49 14.90 -1.17
N PHE A 166 2.66 15.33 -1.66
CA PHE A 166 3.26 16.59 -1.24
C PHE A 166 2.37 17.80 -1.57
N PHE A 167 1.94 17.93 -2.83
CA PHE A 167 1.07 19.04 -3.22
C PHE A 167 -0.30 19.00 -2.55
N MET A 168 -0.82 17.80 -2.24
CA MET A 168 -2.03 17.64 -1.45
C MET A 168 -1.86 18.21 -0.04
N ALA A 169 -0.74 17.93 0.63
CA ALA A 169 -0.45 18.45 1.97
C ALA A 169 -0.27 19.97 1.97
N VAL A 170 0.46 20.50 0.98
CA VAL A 170 0.66 21.95 0.80
C VAL A 170 -0.66 22.65 0.53
N PHE A 171 -1.48 22.15 -0.41
CA PHE A 171 -2.79 22.73 -0.70
C PHE A 171 -3.70 22.72 0.53
N PHE A 172 -3.67 21.64 1.31
CA PHE A 172 -4.40 21.54 2.57
C PHE A 172 -3.99 22.62 3.57
N THR A 173 -2.68 22.83 3.81
CA THR A 173 -2.22 23.87 4.74
C THR A 173 -2.53 25.29 4.28
N GLU A 174 -2.37 25.56 2.98
CA GLU A 174 -2.63 26.91 2.45
C GLU A 174 -4.09 27.32 2.68
N VAL A 175 -5.06 26.42 2.47
CA VAL A 175 -6.48 26.70 2.71
C VAL A 175 -6.80 26.82 4.22
N LEU A 176 -6.05 26.11 5.06
CA LEU A 176 -6.23 26.14 6.51
C LEU A 176 -5.60 27.35 7.20
N ASN A 177 -4.58 27.97 6.61
CA ASN A 177 -4.01 29.22 7.11
C ASN A 177 -5.03 30.37 7.13
N ASP A 178 -6.08 30.30 6.30
CA ASP A 178 -7.18 31.26 6.33
C ASP A 178 -8.17 31.02 7.48
N HIS A 179 -8.07 29.87 8.15
CA HIS A 179 -8.92 29.53 9.29
C HIS A 179 -8.24 29.97 10.60
N GLY A 180 -9.02 30.41 11.58
CA GLY A 180 -8.49 30.72 12.92
C GLY A 180 -7.99 29.46 13.66
N ASP A 181 -7.11 29.62 14.64
CA ASP A 181 -6.35 28.56 15.33
C ASP A 181 -7.14 27.35 15.88
N LYS A 182 -8.45 27.51 16.07
CA LYS A 182 -9.34 26.49 16.63
C LYS A 182 -10.64 26.41 15.85
N ILE A 183 -11.01 25.19 15.49
CA ILE A 183 -12.35 24.91 14.96
C ILE A 183 -13.27 24.61 16.14
N ARG A 184 -14.38 25.35 16.22
CA ARG A 184 -15.38 25.22 17.28
C ARG A 184 -16.61 24.49 16.75
N TYR A 185 -17.40 23.99 17.70
CA TYR A 185 -18.77 23.56 17.43
C TYR A 185 -19.62 24.76 16.96
N THR A 186 -19.64 25.03 15.66
CA THR A 186 -20.55 25.99 15.03
C THR A 186 -21.21 25.30 13.83
N LYS A 187 -22.41 25.75 13.44
CA LYS A 187 -22.97 25.35 12.13
C LYS A 187 -21.97 25.79 11.08
N SER A 188 -21.51 24.82 10.27
CA SER A 188 -20.44 25.03 9.30
C SER A 188 -20.74 26.31 8.53
N PRO A 189 -19.87 27.33 8.55
CA PRO A 189 -19.98 28.36 7.55
C PRO A 189 -19.83 27.61 6.22
N VAL A 190 -20.73 27.83 5.27
CA VAL A 190 -20.40 27.61 3.87
C VAL A 190 -19.27 28.60 3.62
N THR A 191 -18.04 28.19 3.87
CA THR A 191 -16.89 29.04 3.67
C THR A 191 -16.89 29.38 2.20
N SER A 192 -17.13 30.65 1.88
CA SER A 192 -16.74 31.21 0.60
C SER A 192 -15.26 30.91 0.48
N VAL A 193 -14.91 29.93 -0.36
CA VAL A 193 -13.52 29.66 -0.76
C VAL A 193 -13.09 30.88 -1.58
N ASN A 194 -12.85 31.99 -0.89
CA ASN A 194 -12.44 33.24 -1.48
C ASN A 194 -10.98 33.07 -1.85
N ASN A 195 -10.72 32.90 -3.15
CA ASN A 195 -9.48 33.24 -3.85
C ASN A 195 -8.13 32.78 -3.25
N VAL A 196 -8.09 31.89 -2.26
CA VAL A 196 -6.84 31.32 -1.79
C VAL A 196 -6.38 30.25 -2.77
N SER A 197 -5.59 30.76 -3.71
CA SER A 197 -4.61 30.11 -4.55
C SER A 197 -5.15 29.08 -5.55
N ASN A 198 -5.84 29.58 -6.58
CA ASN A 198 -6.17 28.82 -7.79
C ASN A 198 -4.95 28.03 -8.34
N VAL A 199 -3.73 28.54 -8.11
CA VAL A 199 -2.46 27.89 -8.49
C VAL A 199 -2.19 26.59 -7.71
N PHE A 200 -2.28 26.58 -6.36
CA PHE A 200 -2.00 25.35 -5.58
C PHE A 200 -3.08 24.29 -5.82
N ASN A 201 -4.34 24.70 -5.94
CA ASN A 201 -5.42 23.80 -6.35
C ASN A 201 -5.14 23.18 -7.72
N LEU A 202 -4.78 24.00 -8.71
CA LEU A 202 -4.48 23.55 -10.08
C LEU A 202 -3.28 22.59 -10.11
N ILE A 203 -2.20 22.89 -9.38
CA ILE A 203 -1.03 22.00 -9.29
C ILE A 203 -1.41 20.67 -8.61
N TYR A 204 -2.21 20.71 -7.54
CA TYR A 204 -2.74 19.50 -6.91
C TYR A 204 -3.59 18.68 -7.88
N VAL A 205 -4.54 19.29 -8.59
CA VAL A 205 -5.41 18.60 -9.55
C VAL A 205 -4.59 17.96 -10.66
N ILE A 206 -3.67 18.70 -11.28
CA ILE A 206 -2.79 18.18 -12.33
C ILE A 206 -1.95 17.01 -11.80
N SER A 207 -1.31 17.16 -10.64
CA SER A 207 -0.52 16.08 -10.04
C SER A 207 -1.38 14.87 -9.65
N SER A 208 -2.63 15.06 -9.26
CA SER A 208 -3.57 13.97 -8.95
C SER A 208 -3.96 13.21 -10.21
N VAL A 209 -4.18 13.91 -11.32
CA VAL A 209 -4.48 13.28 -12.62
C VAL A 209 -3.25 12.52 -13.14
N LEU A 210 -2.08 13.15 -13.12
CA LEU A 210 -0.83 12.52 -13.54
C LEU A 210 -0.51 11.28 -12.70
N SER A 211 -0.57 11.37 -11.37
CA SER A 211 -0.27 10.22 -10.49
C SER A 211 -1.22 9.05 -10.76
N PHE A 212 -2.52 9.32 -10.95
CA PHE A 212 -3.48 8.27 -11.30
C PHE A 212 -3.17 7.64 -12.67
N ILE A 213 -2.89 8.44 -13.70
CA ILE A 213 -2.55 7.95 -15.04
C ILE A 213 -1.26 7.11 -15.02
N PHE A 214 -0.22 7.53 -14.31
CA PHE A 214 1.04 6.79 -14.24
C PHE A 214 0.89 5.45 -13.52
N VAL A 215 0.16 5.42 -12.38
CA VAL A 215 -0.12 4.16 -11.68
C VAL A 215 -1.04 3.25 -12.51
N TRP A 216 -2.00 3.84 -13.23
CA TRP A 216 -2.81 3.11 -14.20
C TRP A 216 -1.96 2.51 -15.32
N LEU A 217 -1.05 3.27 -15.92
CA LEU A 217 -0.15 2.80 -16.97
C LEU A 217 0.75 1.66 -16.47
N ALA A 218 1.31 1.80 -15.26
CA ALA A 218 2.07 0.73 -14.59
C ALA A 218 1.24 -0.55 -14.42
N THR A 219 -0.03 -0.39 -14.02
CA THR A 219 -0.97 -1.48 -13.81
C THR A 219 -1.37 -2.16 -15.13
N VAL A 220 -1.63 -1.38 -16.18
CA VAL A 220 -1.92 -1.88 -17.53
C VAL A 220 -0.77 -2.77 -18.00
N LEU A 221 0.47 -2.28 -17.90
CA LEU A 221 1.64 -3.04 -18.35
C LEU A 221 1.81 -4.35 -17.56
N LEU A 222 1.62 -4.32 -16.24
CA LEU A 222 1.69 -5.52 -15.40
C LEU A 222 0.57 -6.52 -15.76
N LEU A 223 -0.66 -6.03 -15.96
CA LEU A 223 -1.80 -6.88 -16.29
C LEU A 223 -1.79 -7.39 -17.74
N ARG A 224 -1.08 -6.71 -18.66
CA ARG A 224 -0.99 -7.11 -20.07
C ARG A 224 -0.45 -8.52 -20.24
N TYR A 225 0.47 -8.95 -19.38
CA TYR A 225 0.97 -10.33 -19.35
C TYR A 225 -0.15 -11.36 -19.12
N TYR A 226 -1.20 -10.96 -18.39
CA TYR A 226 -2.36 -11.81 -18.09
C TYR A 226 -3.53 -11.65 -19.07
N SER A 227 -3.43 -10.75 -20.06
CA SER A 227 -4.50 -10.43 -21.01
C SER A 227 -4.99 -11.65 -21.81
N LYS A 228 -4.08 -12.55 -22.21
CA LYS A 228 -4.42 -13.77 -22.98
C LYS A 228 -5.40 -14.69 -22.25
N LYS A 229 -5.38 -14.71 -20.92
CA LYS A 229 -6.27 -15.57 -20.11
C LYS A 229 -7.62 -14.91 -19.81
N ILE A 230 -7.66 -13.58 -19.73
CA ILE A 230 -8.87 -12.80 -19.41
C ILE A 230 -9.73 -12.58 -20.67
N GLY A 231 -9.09 -12.52 -21.84
CA GLY A 231 -9.68 -12.12 -23.11
C GLY A 231 -9.47 -10.64 -23.36
N THR A 232 -9.02 -10.28 -24.57
CA THR A 232 -8.53 -8.93 -24.90
C THR A 232 -9.59 -7.84 -24.67
N ALA A 233 -10.85 -8.09 -25.07
CA ALA A 233 -11.93 -7.12 -24.87
C ALA A 233 -12.26 -6.91 -23.38
N LYS A 234 -12.40 -8.00 -22.62
CA LYS A 234 -12.65 -7.95 -21.17
C LYS A 234 -11.52 -7.26 -20.42
N TYR A 235 -10.27 -7.54 -20.81
CA TYR A 235 -9.09 -6.89 -20.26
C TYR A 235 -9.15 -5.37 -20.42
N TRP A 236 -9.41 -4.87 -21.64
CA TRP A 236 -9.48 -3.43 -21.87
C TRP A 236 -10.62 -2.78 -21.09
N ILE A 237 -11.81 -3.39 -21.04
CA ILE A 237 -12.95 -2.88 -20.25
C ILE A 237 -12.58 -2.75 -18.77
N ILE A 238 -11.98 -3.79 -18.17
CA ILE A 238 -11.61 -3.80 -16.75
C ILE A 238 -10.61 -2.69 -16.44
N VAL A 239 -9.65 -2.46 -17.33
CA VAL A 239 -8.57 -1.51 -17.09
C VAL A 239 -9.00 -0.08 -17.42
N THR A 240 -9.79 0.17 -18.47
CA THR A 240 -10.21 1.53 -18.86
C THR A 240 -11.36 2.06 -18.01
N ALA A 241 -12.25 1.21 -17.48
CA ALA A 241 -13.41 1.68 -16.73
C ALA A 241 -13.04 2.53 -15.50
N PRO A 242 -12.07 2.13 -14.62
CA PRO A 242 -11.65 2.97 -13.49
C PRO A 242 -10.97 4.27 -13.91
N LEU A 243 -10.23 4.27 -15.02
CA LEU A 243 -9.61 5.49 -15.55
C LEU A 243 -10.66 6.47 -16.06
N PHE A 244 -11.60 5.98 -16.87
CA PHE A 244 -12.70 6.80 -17.39
C PHE A 244 -13.53 7.39 -16.25
N TYR A 245 -13.86 6.57 -15.26
CA TYR A 245 -14.61 6.99 -14.08
C TYR A 245 -13.85 8.00 -13.20
N PHE A 246 -12.54 7.86 -13.06
CA PHE A 246 -11.72 8.86 -12.36
C PHE A 246 -11.61 10.16 -13.15
N LEU A 247 -11.48 10.11 -14.48
CA LEU A 247 -11.38 11.31 -15.31
C LEU A 247 -12.71 12.05 -15.44
N SER A 248 -13.84 11.36 -15.39
CA SER A 248 -15.16 12.00 -15.52
C SER A 248 -15.47 12.97 -14.40
N GLN A 249 -14.85 12.84 -13.22
CA GLN A 249 -15.01 13.79 -12.11
C GLN A 249 -14.45 15.20 -12.42
N PHE A 250 -13.58 15.32 -13.44
CA PHE A 250 -12.97 16.59 -13.83
C PHE A 250 -13.62 17.20 -15.08
N GLN A 251 -14.61 16.54 -15.68
CA GLN A 251 -15.19 16.95 -16.97
C GLN A 251 -16.49 17.74 -16.78
N SER A 252 -16.53 18.98 -17.26
CA SER A 252 -17.74 19.83 -17.24
C SER A 252 -18.89 19.21 -18.03
N ILE A 253 -18.60 18.38 -19.03
CA ILE A 253 -19.60 17.66 -19.84
C ILE A 253 -20.53 16.83 -18.96
N PHE A 254 -20.00 16.18 -17.92
CA PHE A 254 -20.81 15.37 -17.00
C PHE A 254 -21.77 16.24 -16.18
N LEU A 255 -21.35 17.46 -15.80
CA LEU A 255 -22.21 18.40 -15.09
C LEU A 255 -23.34 18.91 -16.00
N ASN A 256 -23.02 19.23 -17.25
CA ASN A 256 -23.98 19.77 -18.22
C ASN A 256 -25.09 18.76 -18.57
N LEU A 257 -24.79 17.45 -18.61
CA LEU A 257 -25.78 16.40 -18.89
C LEU A 257 -26.91 16.34 -17.84
N PHE A 258 -26.65 16.81 -16.62
CA PHE A 258 -27.62 16.79 -15.53
C PHE A 258 -28.08 18.20 -15.13
N ASP A 259 -27.96 19.19 -16.03
CA ASP A 259 -28.30 20.59 -15.73
C ASP A 259 -29.73 20.76 -15.22
N SER A 260 -30.70 20.10 -15.86
CA SER A 260 -32.10 20.15 -15.42
C SER A 260 -32.27 19.69 -13.98
N PHE A 261 -31.57 18.61 -13.58
CA PHE A 261 -31.63 18.09 -12.22
C PHE A 261 -30.87 18.98 -11.23
N ARG A 262 -29.66 19.41 -11.61
CA ARG A 262 -28.81 20.32 -10.84
C ARG A 262 -29.49 21.64 -10.50
N ILE A 263 -30.29 22.18 -11.43
CA ILE A 263 -31.05 23.41 -11.22
C ILE A 263 -32.29 23.13 -10.35
N SER A 264 -32.97 21.99 -10.55
CA SER A 264 -34.21 21.67 -9.82
C SER A 264 -34.00 21.37 -8.32
N ASP A 265 -32.95 20.62 -7.97
CA ASP A 265 -32.60 20.30 -6.58
C ASP A 265 -31.07 20.28 -6.43
N PRO A 266 -30.45 21.46 -6.22
CA PRO A 266 -28.99 21.58 -6.13
C PRO A 266 -28.37 20.79 -4.97
N ILE A 267 -29.10 20.64 -3.87
CA ILE A 267 -28.61 19.97 -2.65
C ILE A 267 -28.57 18.46 -2.89
N LEU A 268 -29.69 17.89 -3.36
CA LEU A 268 -29.79 16.46 -3.62
C LEU A 268 -28.83 16.07 -4.76
N PHE A 269 -28.72 16.89 -5.82
CA PHE A 269 -27.71 16.72 -6.85
C PHE A 269 -26.29 16.70 -6.26
N GLY A 270 -25.95 17.67 -5.41
CA GLY A 270 -24.64 17.76 -4.77
C GLY A 270 -24.30 16.53 -3.92
N ILE A 271 -25.28 16.01 -3.17
CA ILE A 271 -25.15 14.78 -2.38
C ILE A 271 -24.87 13.58 -3.28
N ILE A 272 -25.72 13.35 -4.30
CA ILE A 272 -25.56 12.21 -5.22
C ILE A 272 -24.23 12.29 -5.96
N PHE A 273 -23.92 13.45 -6.54
CA PHE A 273 -22.68 13.68 -7.28
C PHE A 273 -21.46 13.38 -6.40
N THR A 274 -21.46 13.90 -5.19
CA THR A 274 -20.34 13.73 -4.27
C THR A 274 -20.19 12.29 -3.78
N LEU A 275 -21.30 11.60 -3.47
CA LEU A 275 -21.27 10.19 -3.08
C LEU A 275 -20.79 9.28 -4.21
N ILE A 276 -21.25 9.53 -5.45
CA ILE A 276 -20.75 8.84 -6.63
C ILE A 276 -19.24 9.05 -6.72
N PHE A 277 -18.75 10.28 -6.82
CA PHE A 277 -17.32 10.50 -7.07
C PHE A 277 -16.40 10.24 -5.86
N THR A 278 -16.94 9.99 -4.67
CA THR A 278 -16.14 9.51 -3.52
C THR A 278 -15.51 8.15 -3.77
N MET A 279 -16.13 7.32 -4.60
CA MET A 279 -15.63 5.99 -4.91
C MET A 279 -14.57 5.99 -6.03
N SER A 280 -14.28 7.13 -6.66
CA SER A 280 -13.35 7.22 -7.81
C SER A 280 -11.95 6.70 -7.47
N LYS A 281 -11.33 7.22 -6.41
CA LYS A 281 -10.00 6.78 -5.96
C LYS A 281 -10.01 5.36 -5.37
N PRO A 282 -10.95 4.96 -4.49
CA PRO A 282 -11.06 3.57 -4.02
C PRO A 282 -11.20 2.55 -5.15
N ILE A 283 -12.05 2.81 -6.17
CA ILE A 283 -12.24 1.91 -7.32
C ILE A 283 -10.95 1.79 -8.13
N GLY A 284 -10.24 2.90 -8.37
CA GLY A 284 -8.90 2.87 -8.96
C GLY A 284 -7.91 2.04 -8.13
N GLY A 285 -7.89 2.25 -6.81
CA GLY A 285 -7.09 1.48 -5.87
C GLY A 285 -7.35 -0.03 -5.95
N ILE A 286 -8.63 -0.45 -6.08
CA ILE A 286 -9.02 -1.84 -6.27
C ILE A 286 -8.42 -2.42 -7.55
N LEU A 287 -8.51 -1.71 -8.68
CA LEU A 287 -7.89 -2.14 -9.94
C LEU A 287 -6.38 -2.36 -9.77
N PHE A 288 -5.69 -1.38 -9.16
CA PHE A 288 -4.25 -1.45 -8.95
C PHE A 288 -3.87 -2.59 -8.00
N GLY A 289 -4.66 -2.82 -6.95
CA GLY A 289 -4.50 -3.96 -6.04
C GLY A 289 -4.72 -5.32 -6.71
N ILE A 290 -5.70 -5.42 -7.63
CA ILE A 290 -5.97 -6.66 -8.39
C ILE A 290 -4.73 -7.10 -9.18
N ALA A 291 -3.92 -6.18 -9.69
CA ALA A 291 -2.70 -6.51 -10.42
C ALA A 291 -1.70 -7.29 -9.56
N PHE A 292 -1.42 -6.80 -8.34
CA PHE A 292 -0.57 -7.50 -7.37
C PHE A 292 -1.20 -8.80 -6.88
N TRP A 293 -2.53 -8.82 -6.68
CA TRP A 293 -3.23 -10.04 -6.29
C TRP A 293 -3.16 -11.12 -7.37
N MET A 294 -3.31 -10.75 -8.64
CA MET A 294 -3.22 -11.67 -9.77
C MET A 294 -1.80 -12.23 -9.91
N ALA A 295 -0.78 -11.39 -9.71
CA ALA A 295 0.60 -11.84 -9.61
C ALA A 295 0.79 -12.84 -8.46
N SER A 296 0.22 -12.57 -7.28
CA SER A 296 0.31 -13.47 -6.12
C SER A 296 -0.28 -14.87 -6.36
N ARG A 297 -1.31 -14.98 -7.22
CA ARG A 297 -1.94 -16.28 -7.55
C ARG A 297 -1.07 -17.15 -8.45
N ARG A 298 -0.08 -16.58 -9.14
CA ARG A 298 0.82 -17.30 -10.05
C ARG A 298 2.11 -17.76 -9.40
N VAL A 299 2.48 -17.15 -8.28
CA VAL A 299 3.66 -17.55 -7.53
C VAL A 299 3.31 -18.77 -6.67
N THR A 300 4.02 -19.87 -6.88
CA THR A 300 3.86 -21.12 -6.11
C THR A 300 4.35 -20.96 -4.67
N LYS A 301 5.41 -20.18 -4.47
CA LYS A 301 6.05 -19.94 -3.18
C LYS A 301 5.19 -19.09 -2.24
N TYR A 302 4.81 -19.67 -1.10
CA TYR A 302 3.91 -19.06 -0.12
C TYR A 302 4.41 -17.72 0.45
N ALA A 303 5.72 -17.55 0.66
CA ALA A 303 6.28 -16.32 1.20
C ALA A 303 6.10 -15.12 0.25
N VAL A 304 6.48 -15.30 -1.02
CA VAL A 304 6.35 -14.29 -2.08
C VAL A 304 4.88 -13.95 -2.32
N LYS A 305 4.01 -14.97 -2.36
CA LYS A 305 2.57 -14.79 -2.48
C LYS A 305 2.01 -13.88 -1.39
N ASP A 306 2.41 -14.09 -0.14
CA ASP A 306 1.91 -13.29 0.98
C ASP A 306 2.43 -11.85 0.92
N TYR A 307 3.68 -11.62 0.50
CA TYR A 307 4.21 -10.26 0.31
C TYR A 307 3.47 -9.50 -0.80
N LEU A 308 3.18 -10.17 -1.92
CA LEU A 308 2.37 -9.59 -3.00
C LEU A 308 0.93 -9.28 -2.56
N MET A 309 0.33 -10.11 -1.69
CA MET A 309 -0.96 -9.77 -1.07
C MET A 309 -0.88 -8.53 -0.19
N VAL A 310 0.19 -8.39 0.62
CA VAL A 310 0.40 -7.16 1.43
C VAL A 310 0.52 -5.94 0.53
N SER A 311 1.24 -6.02 -0.60
CA SER A 311 1.28 -4.95 -1.60
C SER A 311 -0.09 -4.63 -2.18
N ALA A 312 -0.88 -5.66 -2.55
CA ALA A 312 -2.21 -5.48 -3.11
C ALA A 312 -3.09 -4.64 -2.18
N PHE A 313 -3.18 -5.01 -0.91
CA PHE A 313 -3.94 -4.24 0.07
C PHE A 313 -3.32 -2.88 0.38
N GLY A 314 -1.99 -2.77 0.39
CA GLY A 314 -1.27 -1.51 0.55
C GLY A 314 -1.68 -0.49 -0.50
N VAL A 315 -1.74 -0.89 -1.78
CA VAL A 315 -2.19 0.01 -2.86
C VAL A 315 -3.66 0.41 -2.71
N VAL A 316 -4.55 -0.56 -2.42
CA VAL A 316 -5.98 -0.26 -2.25
C VAL A 316 -6.19 0.75 -1.12
N LEU A 317 -5.54 0.53 0.02
CA LEU A 317 -5.63 1.40 1.18
C LEU A 317 -5.00 2.77 0.89
N LEU A 318 -3.88 2.84 0.15
CA LEU A 318 -3.21 4.09 -0.22
C LEU A 318 -4.11 4.97 -1.08
N PHE A 319 -4.73 4.41 -2.12
CA PHE A 319 -5.65 5.17 -2.96
C PHE A 319 -6.95 5.54 -2.27
N THR A 320 -7.46 4.67 -1.40
CA THR A 320 -8.63 4.98 -0.56
C THR A 320 -8.33 6.16 0.38
N SER A 321 -7.13 6.16 0.98
CA SER A 321 -6.71 7.14 1.98
C SER A 321 -6.22 8.48 1.41
N ASN A 322 -5.82 8.52 0.13
CA ASN A 322 -5.29 9.71 -0.53
C ASN A 322 -6.38 10.75 -0.89
N GLN A 323 -7.10 11.26 0.12
CA GLN A 323 -8.24 12.18 0.01
C GLN A 323 -8.20 13.31 1.06
N ILE A 324 -7.01 13.77 1.47
CA ILE A 324 -6.86 14.81 2.52
C ILE A 324 -7.55 16.13 2.15
N THR A 325 -7.66 16.45 0.86
CA THR A 325 -8.28 17.70 0.39
C THR A 325 -9.72 17.88 0.84
N ILE A 326 -10.39 16.84 1.34
CA ILE A 326 -11.73 16.99 1.87
C ILE A 326 -11.69 17.70 3.25
N LEU A 327 -10.62 17.56 4.03
CA LEU A 327 -10.49 18.20 5.36
C LEU A 327 -10.40 19.72 5.30
N ILE A 328 -10.23 20.33 4.12
CA ILE A 328 -10.28 21.79 3.96
C ILE A 328 -11.61 22.39 4.42
N PHE A 329 -12.68 21.59 4.45
CA PHE A 329 -13.98 22.01 4.97
C PHE A 329 -14.04 22.08 6.50
N ALA A 330 -12.94 21.76 7.19
CA ALA A 330 -12.82 21.99 8.62
C ALA A 330 -14.01 21.42 9.45
N PRO A 331 -14.47 20.18 9.19
CA PRO A 331 -15.69 19.69 9.82
C PRO A 331 -15.48 19.45 11.32
N TYR A 332 -16.54 19.66 12.10
CA TYR A 332 -16.57 19.26 13.49
C TYR A 332 -17.54 18.09 13.67
N PRO A 333 -17.11 16.89 14.09
CA PRO A 333 -15.74 16.38 14.30
C PRO A 333 -14.89 16.30 13.01
N PRO A 334 -13.55 16.14 13.10
CA PRO A 334 -12.63 16.14 11.96
C PRO A 334 -12.69 14.82 11.15
N PHE A 335 -13.86 14.49 10.61
CA PHE A 335 -14.04 13.38 9.67
C PHE A 335 -13.08 13.53 8.48
N GLY A 336 -12.65 12.41 7.93
CA GLY A 336 -11.58 12.34 6.93
C GLY A 336 -10.17 12.26 7.54
N LEU A 337 -9.96 12.72 8.79
CA LEU A 337 -8.63 12.69 9.43
C LEU A 337 -8.13 11.27 9.67
N ILE A 338 -9.04 10.34 9.94
CA ILE A 338 -8.72 8.94 10.16
C ILE A 338 -8.26 8.31 8.85
N THR A 339 -8.98 8.62 7.78
CA THR A 339 -8.61 8.24 6.42
C THR A 339 -7.23 8.80 6.05
N ALA A 340 -6.97 10.09 6.31
CA ALA A 340 -5.65 10.71 6.11
C ALA A 340 -4.53 10.01 6.91
N SER A 341 -4.85 9.53 8.10
CA SER A 341 -3.92 8.83 8.99
C SER A 341 -3.47 7.44 8.49
N LEU A 342 -4.09 6.93 7.43
CA LEU A 342 -3.76 5.64 6.82
C LEU A 342 -2.78 5.74 5.66
N ILE A 343 -2.49 6.94 5.15
CA ILE A 343 -1.60 7.13 4.00
C ILE A 343 -0.18 6.61 4.32
N GLY A 344 0.36 6.95 5.49
CA GLY A 344 1.69 6.48 5.90
C GLY A 344 1.78 4.96 6.07
N LEU A 345 0.77 4.35 6.72
CA LEU A 345 0.70 2.91 6.93
C LEU A 345 0.56 2.14 5.61
N SER A 346 -0.28 2.65 4.70
CA SER A 346 -0.53 2.01 3.41
C SER A 346 0.69 2.06 2.49
N SER A 347 1.43 3.16 2.46
CA SER A 347 2.74 3.25 1.79
C SER A 347 3.78 2.30 2.40
N TYR A 348 3.75 2.09 3.73
CA TYR A 348 4.61 1.10 4.36
C TYR A 348 4.27 -0.32 3.92
N MET A 349 2.98 -0.68 3.89
CA MET A 349 2.52 -1.97 3.38
C MET A 349 2.97 -2.20 1.93
N LEU A 350 2.85 -1.15 1.10
CA LEU A 350 3.27 -1.22 -0.29
C LEU A 350 4.78 -1.47 -0.42
N LEU A 351 5.59 -0.68 0.28
CA LEU A 351 7.05 -0.82 0.30
C LEU A 351 7.46 -2.21 0.78
N ILE A 352 6.97 -2.64 1.94
CA ILE A 352 7.41 -3.90 2.53
C ILE A 352 7.00 -5.10 1.68
N GLY A 353 5.80 -5.07 1.10
CA GLY A 353 5.33 -6.14 0.23
C GLY A 353 6.15 -6.24 -1.05
N ILE A 354 6.41 -5.13 -1.74
CA ILE A 354 7.16 -5.15 -3.00
C ILE A 354 8.62 -5.50 -2.74
N TYR A 355 9.26 -4.83 -1.79
CA TYR A 355 10.67 -5.03 -1.48
C TYR A 355 10.94 -6.46 -0.99
N SER A 356 10.11 -6.99 -0.09
CA SER A 356 10.30 -8.36 0.43
C SER A 356 10.01 -9.41 -0.64
N SER A 357 9.03 -9.19 -1.51
CA SER A 357 8.76 -10.06 -2.66
C SER A 357 9.97 -10.14 -3.59
N ALA A 358 10.49 -8.98 -4.03
CA ALA A 358 11.64 -8.92 -4.93
C ALA A 358 12.90 -9.55 -4.32
N MET A 359 13.19 -9.24 -3.06
CA MET A 359 14.34 -9.81 -2.37
C MET A 359 14.22 -11.32 -2.17
N SER A 360 13.03 -11.84 -1.85
CA SER A 360 12.81 -13.29 -1.73
C SER A 360 13.06 -14.01 -3.05
N VAL A 361 12.59 -13.45 -4.17
CA VAL A 361 12.84 -14.03 -5.51
C VAL A 361 14.32 -13.97 -5.89
N SER A 362 14.99 -12.84 -5.63
CA SER A 362 16.42 -12.67 -5.93
C SER A 362 17.29 -13.72 -5.23
N ARG A 363 16.97 -14.05 -3.98
CA ARG A 363 17.74 -15.04 -3.19
C ARG A 363 17.54 -16.45 -3.70
N ASP A 364 16.33 -16.78 -4.11
CA ASP A 364 16.07 -18.10 -4.68
C ASP A 364 16.83 -18.29 -6.00
N ILE A 365 16.96 -17.21 -6.80
CA ILE A 365 17.79 -17.21 -8.01
C ILE A 365 19.27 -17.38 -7.65
N GLU A 366 19.76 -16.66 -6.64
CA GLU A 366 21.14 -16.80 -6.15
C GLU A 366 21.42 -18.23 -5.66
N LEU A 367 20.51 -18.81 -4.87
CA LEU A 367 20.68 -20.16 -4.33
C LEU A 367 20.65 -21.21 -5.43
N ARG A 368 19.77 -21.08 -6.43
CA ARG A 368 19.76 -21.98 -7.60
C ARG A 368 21.07 -21.91 -8.38
N LYS A 369 21.58 -20.70 -8.66
CA LYS A 369 22.89 -20.52 -9.30
C LYS A 369 24.03 -21.14 -8.49
N PHE A 370 23.97 -20.99 -7.16
CA PHE A 370 24.93 -21.61 -6.26
C PHE A 370 24.84 -23.14 -6.29
N ILE A 371 23.64 -23.72 -6.16
CA ILE A 371 23.41 -25.17 -6.25
C ILE A 371 23.98 -25.70 -7.57
N HIS A 372 23.63 -25.07 -8.70
CA HIS A 372 24.14 -25.47 -10.01
C HIS A 372 25.67 -25.46 -10.05
N THR A 373 26.29 -24.36 -9.60
CA THR A 373 27.75 -24.19 -9.64
C THR A 373 28.47 -25.20 -8.77
N VAL A 374 27.96 -25.47 -7.56
CA VAL A 374 28.58 -26.42 -6.62
C VAL A 374 28.35 -27.86 -7.10
N ALA A 375 27.14 -28.20 -7.55
CA ALA A 375 26.82 -29.51 -8.07
C ALA A 375 27.66 -29.86 -9.30
N GLU A 376 27.84 -28.92 -10.24
CA GLU A 376 28.69 -29.14 -11.42
C GLU A 376 30.16 -29.38 -11.04
N LYS A 377 30.70 -28.63 -10.07
CA LYS A 377 32.08 -28.79 -9.59
C LYS A 377 32.28 -30.14 -8.89
N GLU A 378 31.40 -30.50 -7.97
CA GLU A 378 31.46 -31.76 -7.23
C GLU A 378 31.26 -32.96 -8.17
N ALA A 379 30.36 -32.85 -9.16
CA ALA A 379 30.11 -33.93 -10.11
C ALA A 379 31.35 -34.20 -10.97
N LYS A 380 32.04 -33.15 -11.44
CA LYS A 380 33.32 -33.28 -12.16
C LYS A 380 34.42 -33.90 -11.30
N LEU A 381 34.42 -33.64 -9.99
CA LEU A 381 35.40 -34.19 -9.06
C LEU A 381 35.12 -35.68 -8.77
N LEU A 382 33.87 -36.05 -8.48
CA LEU A 382 33.49 -37.43 -8.21
C LEU A 382 33.68 -38.35 -9.42
N ASP A 383 33.41 -37.84 -10.63
CA ASP A 383 33.68 -38.53 -11.89
C ASP A 383 35.16 -38.86 -12.08
N ARG A 384 36.06 -37.93 -11.73
CA ARG A 384 37.52 -38.15 -11.77
C ARG A 384 38.01 -39.19 -10.77
N ILE A 385 37.25 -39.43 -9.70
CA ILE A 385 37.60 -40.38 -8.64
C ILE A 385 36.91 -41.75 -8.85
N GLY A 386 36.02 -41.86 -9.86
CA GLY A 386 35.43 -43.14 -10.26
C GLY A 386 34.38 -43.68 -9.28
N TYR A 387 33.64 -42.82 -8.58
CA TYR A 387 32.62 -43.26 -7.63
C TYR A 387 31.48 -44.01 -8.32
N ALA A 388 31.13 -45.19 -7.78
CA ALA A 388 30.00 -45.98 -8.26
C ALA A 388 28.62 -45.36 -7.88
N GLN A 389 28.61 -44.41 -6.93
CA GLN A 389 27.39 -43.89 -6.31
C GLN A 389 27.36 -42.36 -6.23
N VAL A 390 27.75 -41.72 -7.34
CA VAL A 390 27.94 -40.26 -7.48
C VAL A 390 26.76 -39.44 -6.96
N GLU A 391 25.51 -39.85 -7.22
CA GLU A 391 24.32 -39.06 -6.85
C GLU A 391 24.15 -38.89 -5.33
N GLN A 392 24.28 -39.98 -4.58
CA GLN A 392 24.08 -39.98 -3.13
C GLN A 392 25.21 -39.22 -2.43
N GLU A 393 26.42 -39.35 -2.96
CA GLU A 393 27.61 -38.67 -2.44
C GLU A 393 27.63 -37.18 -2.78
N LEU A 394 27.15 -36.81 -3.97
CA LEU A 394 26.95 -35.42 -4.36
C LEU A 394 25.90 -34.75 -3.48
N ALA A 395 24.75 -35.41 -3.25
CA ALA A 395 23.71 -34.88 -2.35
C ALA A 395 24.25 -34.67 -0.93
N THR A 396 25.04 -35.60 -0.43
CA THR A 396 25.65 -35.53 0.91
C THR A 396 26.62 -34.34 1.04
N LYS A 397 27.32 -33.96 -0.03
CA LYS A 397 28.25 -32.82 -0.03
C LYS A 397 27.59 -31.47 -0.34
N VAL A 398 26.66 -31.43 -1.29
CA VAL A 398 26.05 -30.19 -1.79
C VAL A 398 24.99 -29.67 -0.82
N ILE A 399 24.12 -30.52 -0.27
CA ILE A 399 23.01 -30.09 0.60
C ILE A 399 23.50 -29.27 1.82
N PRO A 400 24.53 -29.71 2.59
CA PRO A 400 25.05 -28.91 3.70
C PRO A 400 25.57 -27.54 3.27
N LEU A 401 26.28 -27.45 2.14
CA LEU A 401 26.79 -26.18 1.61
C LEU A 401 25.66 -25.22 1.20
N VAL A 402 24.59 -25.77 0.65
CA VAL A 402 23.38 -25.00 0.31
C VAL A 402 22.70 -24.47 1.56
N HIS A 403 22.60 -25.28 2.63
CA HIS A 403 22.08 -24.81 3.91
C HIS A 403 22.95 -23.71 4.51
N ILE A 404 24.29 -23.85 4.49
CA ILE A 404 25.21 -22.81 4.97
C ILE A 404 25.04 -21.53 4.14
N LYS A 405 24.99 -21.62 2.81
CA LYS A 405 24.80 -20.45 1.94
C LYS A 405 23.43 -19.81 2.16
N ALA A 406 22.37 -20.60 2.32
CA ALA A 406 21.03 -20.09 2.64
C ALA A 406 21.00 -19.38 4.00
N GLN A 407 21.68 -19.93 5.01
CA GLN A 407 21.84 -19.30 6.33
C GLN A 407 22.65 -18.01 6.26
N ASN A 408 23.75 -17.97 5.50
CA ASN A 408 24.55 -16.76 5.31
C ASN A 408 23.74 -15.67 4.60
N ILE A 409 22.99 -16.03 3.55
CA ILE A 409 22.05 -15.11 2.88
C ILE A 409 20.98 -14.61 3.86
N GLU A 410 20.44 -15.49 4.72
CA GLU A 410 19.51 -15.09 5.78
C GLU A 410 20.17 -14.16 6.80
N GLN A 411 21.43 -14.36 7.17
CA GLN A 411 22.14 -13.48 8.11
C GLN A 411 22.43 -12.09 7.50
N ASP A 412 22.94 -12.04 6.27
CA ASP A 412 23.39 -10.80 5.64
C ASP A 412 22.23 -9.87 5.25
N THR A 413 21.14 -10.46 4.81
CA THR A 413 20.06 -9.72 4.18
C THR A 413 18.71 -9.98 4.84
N GLY A 414 18.63 -10.95 5.75
CA GLY A 414 17.52 -11.12 6.65
C GLY A 414 16.19 -11.49 6.01
N ILE A 415 16.18 -12.26 4.93
CA ILE A 415 14.99 -12.91 4.37
C ILE A 415 15.31 -14.38 4.11
N ARG A 416 14.50 -15.25 4.72
CA ARG A 416 14.58 -16.68 4.46
C ARG A 416 14.34 -16.98 2.98
N THR A 417 15.14 -17.89 2.45
CA THR A 417 14.90 -18.48 1.13
C THR A 417 13.50 -19.09 1.14
N SER A 418 12.78 -18.93 0.03
CA SER A 418 11.45 -19.54 -0.07
C SER A 418 11.52 -20.99 -0.54
N LEU A 419 12.72 -21.48 -0.86
CA LEU A 419 13.01 -22.85 -1.23
C LEU A 419 12.93 -23.78 -0.01
N THR A 420 12.14 -24.84 -0.14
CA THR A 420 12.05 -25.95 0.82
C THR A 420 13.12 -27.00 0.58
N ASP A 421 13.43 -27.83 1.57
CA ASP A 421 14.41 -28.92 1.43
C ASP A 421 14.04 -29.90 0.31
N ALA A 422 12.74 -30.13 0.09
CA ALA A 422 12.24 -30.93 -1.02
C ALA A 422 12.53 -30.27 -2.38
N GLU A 423 12.33 -28.95 -2.49
CA GLU A 423 12.65 -28.21 -3.73
C GLU A 423 14.15 -28.09 -3.97
N ILE A 424 14.96 -28.02 -2.91
CA ILE A 424 16.43 -28.04 -3.02
C ILE A 424 16.89 -29.39 -3.57
N LYS A 425 16.36 -30.49 -3.04
CA LYS A 425 16.64 -31.85 -3.53
C LYS A 425 16.19 -32.03 -4.98
N GLN A 426 14.95 -31.67 -5.29
CA GLN A 426 14.43 -31.77 -6.65
C GLN A 426 15.27 -30.97 -7.65
N TYR A 427 15.66 -29.74 -7.30
CA TYR A 427 16.50 -28.92 -8.18
C TYR A 427 17.91 -29.51 -8.33
N LEU A 428 18.46 -30.11 -7.28
CA LEU A 428 19.73 -30.83 -7.37
C LEU A 428 19.63 -32.02 -8.32
N ASP A 429 18.54 -32.78 -8.27
CA ASP A 429 18.28 -33.91 -9.17
C ASP A 429 18.16 -33.45 -10.64
N ASP A 430 17.49 -32.32 -10.88
CA ASP A 430 17.38 -31.71 -12.21
C ASP A 430 18.77 -31.33 -12.76
N VAL A 431 19.61 -30.68 -11.93
CA VAL A 431 20.98 -30.30 -12.30
C VAL A 431 21.84 -31.54 -12.54
N LEU A 432 21.68 -32.59 -11.76
CA LEU A 432 22.37 -33.87 -11.94
C LEU A 432 22.04 -34.50 -13.30
N ALA A 433 20.77 -34.49 -13.70
CA ALA A 433 20.34 -34.97 -15.01
C ALA A 433 20.95 -34.15 -16.15
N GLU A 434 21.03 -32.81 -15.99
CA GLU A 434 21.63 -31.91 -16.98
C GLU A 434 23.14 -32.16 -17.14
N VAL A 435 23.88 -32.25 -16.03
CA VAL A 435 25.33 -32.51 -16.04
C VAL A 435 25.67 -33.87 -16.67
N ARG A 436 24.80 -34.88 -16.54
CA ARG A 436 24.94 -36.17 -17.24
C ARG A 436 24.66 -36.07 -18.74
N ASN A 437 23.61 -35.33 -19.12
CA ASN A 437 23.20 -35.23 -20.53
C ASN A 437 24.20 -34.44 -21.39
N PHE A 438 24.97 -33.52 -20.81
CA PHE A 438 26.09 -32.85 -21.50
C PHE A 438 27.27 -33.78 -21.86
N LYS A 439 27.24 -35.05 -21.45
CA LYS A 439 28.30 -36.05 -21.66
C LYS A 439 27.92 -37.21 -22.59
N LYS A 440 26.71 -37.22 -23.17
CA LYS A 440 26.40 -38.01 -24.37
C LYS A 440 26.67 -37.17 -25.59
#